data_AF-A0A8J2Z733-F1
#
_entry.id   AF-A0A8J2Z733-F1
#
_cell.length_a   1.000
_cell.length_b   1.000
_cell.length_c   1.000
_cell.angle_alpha   90.00
_cell.angle_beta   90.00
_cell.angle_gamma   90.00
#
_symmetry.space_group_name_H-M   'P 1'
#
loop_
_entity.id
_entity.type
_entity.pdbx_description
1 polymer ?
#
loop_
_entity_poly.entity_id
_entity_poly.type
_entity_poly.pdbx_seq_one_letter_code
_entity_poly.pdbx_strand_id
1 'polypeptide(L)'
;MQKEGYYKKDPNALIAVESLNNAPPKPYTLGIRLGNFPLIRQENDSMLERIFSNQQSVDDALEDAVDKGNKLINQFYRQNKV
;
A
#
# COMPACT_ATOMS: atom_id res chain seq x y z
N MET A 1 20.70 8.64 -17.81
CA MET A 1 19.26 8.86 -18.10
C MET A 1 18.91 10.31 -18.46
N GLN A 2 18.85 11.28 -17.52
CA GLN A 2 18.49 12.68 -17.87
C GLN A 2 19.48 13.37 -18.82
N LYS A 3 20.79 13.23 -18.56
CA LYS A 3 21.86 13.78 -19.42
C LYS A 3 21.94 13.12 -20.81
N GLU A 4 21.33 11.96 -20.98
CA GLU A 4 21.35 11.17 -22.24
C GLU A 4 20.11 11.41 -23.11
N GLY A 5 19.20 12.32 -22.70
CA GLY A 5 18.01 12.66 -23.48
C GLY A 5 16.89 11.62 -23.47
N TYR A 6 17.03 10.53 -22.71
CA TYR A 6 16.03 9.45 -22.63
C TYR A 6 14.63 9.98 -22.29
N TYR A 7 14.50 10.81 -21.24
CA TYR A 7 13.22 11.38 -20.83
C TYR A 7 12.66 12.45 -21.79
N LYS A 8 13.47 12.96 -22.73
CA LYS A 8 12.93 13.81 -23.82
C LYS A 8 12.24 12.96 -24.88
N LYS A 9 12.72 11.74 -25.10
CA LYS A 9 12.15 10.77 -26.04
C LYS A 9 10.96 10.02 -25.43
N ASP A 10 11.02 9.73 -24.14
CA ASP A 10 9.94 9.11 -23.37
C ASP A 10 9.64 9.93 -22.10
N PRO A 11 8.79 10.97 -22.20
CA PRO A 11 8.47 11.83 -21.06
C PRO A 11 7.67 11.12 -19.97
N ASN A 12 6.91 10.07 -20.31
CA ASN A 12 6.10 9.33 -19.33
C ASN A 12 6.97 8.57 -18.32
N ALA A 13 8.18 8.17 -18.72
CA ALA A 13 9.13 7.53 -17.81
C ALA A 13 9.63 8.47 -16.69
N LEU A 14 9.49 9.79 -16.85
CA LEU A 14 9.88 10.76 -15.82
C LEU A 14 8.85 10.86 -14.68
N ILE A 15 7.58 10.57 -14.96
CA ILE A 15 6.45 10.76 -14.03
C ILE A 15 6.67 9.96 -12.73
N ALA A 16 7.18 8.74 -12.81
CA ALA A 16 7.45 7.92 -11.63
C ALA A 16 8.54 8.56 -10.73
N VAL A 17 9.56 9.17 -11.33
CA VAL A 17 10.63 9.86 -10.60
C VAL A 17 10.10 11.12 -9.95
N GLU A 18 9.28 11.90 -10.67
CA GLU A 18 8.63 13.09 -10.14
C GLU A 18 7.69 12.74 -8.98
N SER A 19 6.92 11.65 -9.10
CA SER A 19 6.03 11.16 -8.05
C SER A 19 6.78 10.81 -6.76
N LEU A 20 7.92 10.13 -6.86
CA LEU A 20 8.75 9.78 -5.71
C LEU A 20 9.37 11.01 -5.01
N ASN A 21 9.56 12.12 -5.74
CA ASN A 21 10.17 13.35 -5.24
C ASN A 21 9.16 14.48 -4.99
N ASN A 22 7.86 14.21 -5.06
CA ASN A 22 6.81 15.23 -5.00
C ASN A 22 6.77 16.01 -3.67
N ALA A 23 7.22 15.42 -2.57
CA ALA A 23 7.29 16.07 -1.27
C ALA A 23 8.41 15.47 -0.40
N PRO A 24 8.97 16.24 0.57
CA PRO A 24 9.88 15.69 1.56
C PRO A 24 9.23 14.55 2.34
N PRO A 25 9.93 13.43 2.57
CA PRO A 25 9.37 12.29 3.29
C PRO A 25 9.14 12.65 4.76
N LYS A 26 8.00 12.19 5.30
CA LYS A 26 7.70 12.21 6.73
C LYS A 26 8.07 10.86 7.34
N PRO A 27 8.24 10.75 8.67
CA PRO A 27 8.59 9.47 9.31
C PRO A 27 7.66 8.30 8.94
N TYR A 28 6.38 8.58 8.71
CA TYR A 28 5.36 7.58 8.35
C TYR A 28 5.11 7.42 6.83
N THR A 29 5.87 8.10 5.96
CA THR A 29 5.73 7.98 4.48
C THR A 29 6.96 7.36 3.83
N LEU A 30 7.92 6.84 4.60
CA LEU A 30 9.15 6.21 4.08
C LEU A 30 8.90 4.82 3.48
N GLY A 31 7.72 4.25 3.73
CA GLY A 31 7.33 2.92 3.27
C GLY A 31 6.48 2.21 4.32
N ILE A 32 6.04 1.00 3.98
CA ILE A 32 5.23 0.15 4.85
C ILE A 32 6.09 -1.01 5.33
N ARG A 33 6.15 -1.20 6.66
CA ARG A 33 6.88 -2.30 7.30
C ARG A 33 5.95 -3.04 8.25
N LEU A 34 5.24 -4.04 7.72
CA LEU A 34 4.30 -4.86 8.47
C LEU A 34 4.64 -6.34 8.27
N GLY A 35 4.57 -7.13 9.35
CA GLY A 35 4.57 -8.59 9.25
C GLY A 35 3.33 -9.08 8.53
N ASN A 36 3.43 -10.20 7.80
CA ASN A 36 2.33 -10.76 6.99
C ASN A 36 1.75 -9.79 5.93
N PHE A 37 2.51 -8.80 5.46
CA PHE A 37 1.99 -7.79 4.53
C PHE A 37 1.35 -8.33 3.22
N PRO A 38 1.85 -9.41 2.58
CA PRO A 38 1.15 -10.00 1.44
C PRO A 38 -0.27 -10.48 1.75
N LEU A 39 -0.51 -11.05 2.94
CA LEU A 39 -1.84 -11.47 3.38
C LEU A 39 -2.74 -10.27 3.69
N ILE A 40 -2.16 -9.21 4.29
CA ILE A 40 -2.89 -7.97 4.56
C ILE A 40 -3.37 -7.35 3.24
N ARG A 41 -2.55 -7.38 2.18
CA ARG A 41 -2.96 -6.90 0.85
C ARG A 41 -4.13 -7.70 0.29
N GLN A 42 -4.09 -9.03 0.42
CA GLN A 42 -5.20 -9.88 -0.04
C GLN A 42 -6.52 -9.55 0.68
N GLU A 43 -6.50 -9.32 1.99
CA GLU A 43 -7.69 -8.88 2.72
C GLU A 43 -8.17 -7.50 2.27
N ASN A 44 -7.24 -6.55 2.07
CA ASN A 44 -7.58 -5.22 1.56
C ASN A 44 -8.23 -5.29 0.17
N ASP A 45 -7.67 -6.10 -0.73
CA ASP A 45 -8.22 -6.30 -2.08
C ASP A 45 -9.64 -6.87 -2.01
N SER A 46 -9.87 -7.86 -1.12
CA SER A 46 -11.22 -8.41 -0.90
C SER A 46 -12.21 -7.36 -0.36
N MET A 47 -11.77 -6.45 0.52
CA MET A 47 -12.65 -5.40 1.04
C MET A 47 -12.96 -4.36 -0.05
N LEU A 48 -11.98 -4.01 -0.89
CA LEU A 48 -12.20 -3.14 -2.05
C LEU A 48 -13.16 -3.78 -3.06
N GLU A 49 -13.07 -5.08 -3.31
CA GLU A 49 -14.02 -5.79 -4.17
C GLU A 49 -15.46 -5.71 -3.64
N ARG A 50 -15.66 -5.81 -2.31
CA ARG A 50 -16.98 -5.66 -1.68
C ARG A 50 -17.53 -4.24 -1.83
N ILE A 51 -16.67 -3.23 -1.69
CA ILE A 51 -17.03 -1.83 -1.94
C ILE A 51 -17.48 -1.66 -3.39
N PHE A 52 -16.65 -2.09 -4.36
CA PHE A 52 -16.93 -1.88 -5.78
C PHE A 52 -18.12 -2.70 -6.31
N SER A 53 -18.46 -3.80 -5.64
CA SER A 53 -19.66 -4.60 -5.92
C SER A 53 -20.90 -4.14 -5.14
N ASN A 54 -20.82 -3.05 -4.37
CA ASN A 54 -21.89 -2.53 -3.51
C ASN A 54 -22.40 -3.56 -2.48
N GLN A 55 -21.58 -4.54 -2.11
CA GLN A 55 -21.93 -5.55 -1.10
C GLN A 55 -21.77 -5.03 0.33
N GLN A 56 -20.98 -3.98 0.52
CA GLN A 56 -20.67 -3.39 1.81
C GLN A 56 -20.43 -1.89 1.65
N SER A 57 -20.75 -1.10 2.68
CA SER A 57 -20.44 0.34 2.66
C SER A 57 -18.92 0.57 2.70
N VAL A 58 -18.47 1.74 2.24
CA VAL A 58 -17.05 2.10 2.25
C VAL A 58 -16.51 2.07 3.68
N ASP A 59 -17.23 2.68 4.61
CA ASP A 59 -16.79 2.80 6.01
C ASP A 59 -16.67 1.42 6.66
N ASP A 60 -17.72 0.58 6.56
CA ASP A 60 -17.71 -0.77 7.16
C ASP A 60 -16.59 -1.64 6.57
N ALA A 61 -16.37 -1.58 5.26
CA ALA A 61 -15.36 -2.40 4.59
C ALA A 61 -13.92 -1.98 4.96
N LEU A 62 -13.69 -0.68 5.16
CA LEU A 62 -12.40 -0.17 5.62
C LEU A 62 -12.16 -0.51 7.10
N GLU A 63 -13.19 -0.47 7.95
CA GLU A 63 -13.12 -0.95 9.34
C GLU A 63 -12.77 -2.45 9.39
N ASP A 64 -13.45 -3.27 8.59
CA ASP A 64 -13.13 -4.70 8.47
C ASP A 64 -11.71 -4.96 7.98
N ALA A 65 -11.22 -4.17 7.01
CA ALA A 65 -9.84 -4.27 6.53
C ALA A 65 -8.83 -4.01 7.65
N VAL A 66 -9.06 -2.97 8.47
CA VAL A 66 -8.24 -2.65 9.64
C VAL A 66 -8.26 -3.79 10.65
N ASP A 67 -9.43 -4.31 11.00
CA ASP A 67 -9.60 -5.38 11.98
C ASP A 67 -8.90 -6.68 11.57
N LYS A 68 -9.06 -7.08 10.31
CA LYS A 68 -8.41 -8.28 9.77
C LYS A 68 -6.90 -8.08 9.62
N GLY A 69 -6.47 -6.92 9.15
CA GLY A 69 -5.04 -6.56 9.07
C GLY A 69 -4.36 -6.64 10.45
N ASN A 70 -5.00 -6.08 11.47
CA ASN A 70 -4.50 -6.13 12.86
C ASN A 70 -4.39 -7.57 13.39
N LYS A 71 -5.33 -8.46 13.06
CA LYS A 71 -5.24 -9.88 13.42
C LYS A 71 -4.00 -10.55 12.80
N LEU A 72 -3.70 -10.25 11.53
CA LEU A 72 -2.53 -10.78 10.81
C LEU A 72 -1.21 -10.24 11.38
N ILE A 73 -1.15 -8.95 11.73
CA ILE A 73 0.01 -8.34 12.39
C ILE A 73 0.25 -9.01 13.74
N ASN A 74 -0.79 -9.17 14.56
CA ASN A 74 -0.70 -9.83 15.86
C ASN A 74 -0.32 -11.31 15.75
N GLN A 75 -0.77 -12.01 14.69
CA GLN A 75 -0.33 -13.36 14.41
C GLN A 75 1.17 -13.41 14.11
N PHE A 76 1.67 -12.56 13.21
CA PHE A 76 3.10 -12.47 12.90
C PHE A 76 3.92 -12.20 14.17
N TYR A 77 3.48 -11.23 14.97
CA TYR A 77 4.15 -10.89 16.23
C TYR A 77 4.23 -12.11 17.16
N ARG A 78 3.13 -12.84 17.36
CA ARG A 78 3.11 -14.05 18.21
C ARG A 78 4.01 -15.17 17.70
N GLN A 79 4.10 -15.38 16.38
CA GLN A 79 4.94 -16.42 15.78
C GLN A 79 6.44 -16.12 15.88
N ASN A 80 6.81 -14.84 15.99
CA ASN A 80 8.20 -14.38 15.99
C ASN A 80 8.60 -13.77 17.35
N LYS A 81 7.80 -13.98 18.40
CA LYS A 81 8.22 -13.67 19.77
C LYS A 81 9.36 -14.61 20.14
N VAL A 82 10.54 -14.02 20.39
CA VAL A 82 11.65 -14.68 21.10
C VAL A 82 11.35 -14.68 22.59
#